data_AF-A0A6A5XW42-F1
#
_entry.id   AF-A0A6A5XW42-F1
#
_cell.length_a   1.000
_cell.length_b   1.000
_cell.length_c   1.000
_cell.angle_alpha   90.00
_cell.angle_beta   90.00
_cell.angle_gamma   90.00
#
_symmetry.space_group_name_H-M   'P 1'
#
loop_
_entity.id
_entity.type
_entity.pdbx_description
1 polymer ?
#
loop_
_entity_poly.entity_id
_entity_poly.type
_entity_poly.pdbx_seq_one_letter_code
_entity_poly.pdbx_strand_id
1 'polypeptide(L)'
;MFSWTGCFKSSAAWEPAPIRPIPLVPPSISSRPISDWHIDRHDREALAATIIPCMTLPLEDKHNLQSITKKHPWIKEFIQSETATAQDNHIDEFRNTKAAFCEKPSRVSADLLKIARILFYILVRYTYLTRFEIAENGREASQAVLELDDLATDRHDTCYFSGLDPDDADRLIHRKRYGAGFYRARYRDTIRCMPWETFCINVRKFCQSLELNPSTDDPEVNIKDIQQNLTSILLHRKIQSDISSNSERIRAMGRELEKLDEQSRDEMKKNIGEINRQLEETQTRFDSDLSRRETDMALGFEESRATLRNRLDTIASSVTRIEGNSKQLEHKMQNEVAESRATFGSRLDTVSSSITRIEGNSKQLEHKLQNELADVRKSLDDMRIMHVQYAKAHKVDLCRWLMENLPYITRNGPKNANERWRLFWSVNWNACRRKQLKKHPLWALIHDQKYDKVGKDLFTTMNGKIHGYGTDIGNPLSVEVQKVIDAIMPADYMSKAPNINSEKKRWKI
;
A
#
# COMPACT_ATOMS: atom_id res chain seq x y z
N MET A 1 99.16 -16.85 -26.92
CA MET A 1 97.68 -16.82 -27.07
C MET A 1 97.13 -17.94 -26.21
N PHE A 2 96.34 -17.58 -25.19
CA PHE A 2 95.87 -18.48 -24.13
C PHE A 2 94.71 -19.38 -24.60
N SER A 3 94.74 -20.65 -24.20
CA SER A 3 93.58 -21.56 -24.16
C SER A 3 92.67 -21.19 -22.99
N TRP A 4 91.35 -21.40 -23.09
CA TRP A 4 90.53 -21.86 -21.96
C TRP A 4 89.32 -22.65 -22.46
N THR A 5 89.04 -23.68 -21.67
CA THR A 5 88.05 -24.75 -21.72
C THR A 5 86.60 -24.29 -21.47
N GLY A 6 85.65 -25.03 -22.07
CA GLY A 6 84.44 -25.53 -21.39
C GLY A 6 83.30 -24.54 -21.14
N CYS A 7 82.12 -24.84 -21.72
CA CYS A 7 80.84 -24.61 -21.04
C CYS A 7 79.80 -25.63 -21.51
N PHE A 8 79.52 -26.57 -20.62
CA PHE A 8 78.27 -27.33 -20.55
C PHE A 8 77.08 -26.36 -20.65
N LYS A 9 76.12 -26.64 -21.53
CA LYS A 9 74.72 -26.28 -21.30
C LYS A 9 73.86 -27.53 -21.45
N SER A 10 73.64 -28.13 -20.29
CA SER A 10 72.55 -28.99 -19.89
C SER A 10 71.32 -28.87 -20.80
N SER A 11 71.00 -29.96 -21.49
CA SER A 11 69.65 -30.31 -21.88
C SER A 11 68.79 -30.41 -20.62
N ALA A 12 68.20 -29.28 -20.21
CA ALA A 12 67.10 -29.31 -19.26
C ALA A 12 65.91 -29.92 -20.00
N ALA A 13 65.75 -31.24 -19.86
CA ALA A 13 64.48 -31.88 -20.03
C ALA A 13 63.46 -31.05 -19.22
N TRP A 14 62.48 -30.47 -19.92
CA TRP A 14 61.29 -29.93 -19.27
C TRP A 14 60.59 -31.12 -18.63
N GLU A 15 60.92 -31.41 -17.37
CA GLU A 15 60.04 -32.19 -16.53
C GLU A 15 58.74 -31.38 -16.38
N PRO A 16 57.57 -31.92 -16.78
CA PRO A 16 56.32 -31.26 -16.49
C PRO A 16 56.22 -31.12 -14.98
N ALA A 17 55.97 -29.90 -14.50
CA ALA A 17 55.77 -29.64 -13.08
C ALA A 17 54.73 -30.63 -12.53
N PRO A 18 54.94 -31.17 -11.32
CA PRO A 18 54.01 -32.14 -10.75
C PRO A 18 52.61 -31.52 -10.72
N ILE A 19 51.67 -32.23 -11.35
CA ILE A 19 50.24 -31.89 -11.38
C ILE A 19 49.82 -31.71 -9.92
N ARG A 20 49.61 -30.46 -9.48
CA ARG A 20 49.01 -30.22 -8.19
C ARG A 20 47.60 -30.81 -8.25
N PRO A 21 47.23 -31.73 -7.33
CA PRO A 21 45.88 -32.26 -7.32
C PRO A 21 44.91 -31.09 -7.15
N ILE A 22 43.96 -31.00 -8.07
CA ILE A 22 42.87 -30.02 -8.04
C ILE A 22 42.19 -30.14 -6.66
N PRO A 23 42.01 -29.05 -5.90
CA PRO A 23 41.46 -29.14 -4.56
C PRO A 23 40.09 -29.83 -4.55
N LEU A 24 39.94 -30.74 -3.59
CA LEU A 24 38.73 -31.51 -3.32
C LEU A 24 37.53 -30.61 -3.04
N VAL A 25 36.42 -30.94 -3.71
CA VAL A 25 35.05 -30.42 -3.56
C VAL A 25 34.89 -28.94 -3.96
N PRO A 26 34.38 -28.66 -5.19
CA PRO A 26 34.01 -27.29 -5.55
C PRO A 26 32.92 -26.76 -4.60
N PRO A 27 32.98 -25.47 -4.22
CA PRO A 27 31.95 -24.85 -3.40
C PRO A 27 30.57 -24.95 -4.08
N SER A 28 29.52 -25.13 -3.28
CA SER A 28 28.14 -25.28 -3.80
C SER A 28 27.79 -24.11 -4.72
N ILE A 29 27.50 -24.41 -5.99
CA ILE A 29 27.23 -23.42 -7.05
C ILE A 29 26.14 -22.43 -6.62
N SER A 30 25.10 -22.91 -5.93
CA SER A 30 24.00 -22.10 -5.39
C SER A 30 24.41 -21.08 -4.31
N SER A 31 25.56 -21.29 -3.66
CA SER A 31 26.08 -20.43 -2.59
C SER A 31 27.10 -19.40 -3.09
N ARG A 32 27.65 -19.63 -4.29
CA ARG A 32 28.67 -18.79 -4.89
C ARG A 32 28.05 -17.52 -5.51
N PRO A 33 28.47 -16.32 -5.11
CA PRO A 33 28.09 -15.05 -5.73
C PRO A 33 28.38 -15.02 -7.24
N ILE A 34 27.59 -14.24 -7.98
CA ILE A 34 27.78 -14.05 -9.43
C ILE A 34 29.15 -13.44 -9.73
N SER A 35 29.61 -12.51 -8.90
CA SER A 35 30.92 -11.85 -9.01
C SER A 35 32.10 -12.82 -9.01
N ASP A 36 31.97 -13.95 -8.33
CA ASP A 36 33.07 -14.91 -8.14
C ASP A 36 33.37 -15.72 -9.40
N TRP A 37 32.54 -15.60 -10.43
CA TRP A 37 32.79 -16.15 -11.77
C TRP A 37 33.65 -15.22 -12.62
N HIS A 38 33.91 -13.98 -12.20
CA HIS A 38 34.85 -13.11 -12.88
C HIS A 38 36.30 -13.46 -12.47
N ILE A 39 37.22 -13.43 -13.44
CA ILE A 39 38.67 -13.56 -13.19
C ILE A 39 39.41 -12.37 -13.79
N ASP A 40 40.53 -12.00 -13.16
CA ASP A 40 41.38 -10.92 -13.63
C ASP A 40 42.16 -11.28 -14.90
N ARG A 41 42.75 -10.26 -15.54
CA ARG A 41 43.40 -10.40 -16.84
C ARG A 41 44.61 -11.33 -16.72
N HIS A 42 44.59 -12.42 -17.50
CA HIS A 42 45.65 -13.45 -17.52
C HIS A 42 45.80 -14.25 -16.22
N ASP A 43 44.79 -14.21 -15.34
CA ASP A 43 44.79 -14.98 -14.10
C ASP A 43 44.46 -16.46 -14.36
N ARG A 44 45.50 -17.21 -14.70
CA ARG A 44 45.41 -18.66 -14.94
C ARG A 44 45.23 -19.45 -13.65
N GLU A 45 45.76 -18.93 -12.54
CA GLU A 45 45.65 -19.59 -11.24
C GLU A 45 44.20 -19.55 -10.75
N ALA A 46 43.52 -18.41 -10.85
CA ALA A 46 42.10 -18.33 -10.53
C ALA A 46 41.24 -19.18 -11.47
N LEU A 47 41.56 -19.22 -12.78
CA LEU A 47 40.86 -20.10 -13.72
C LEU A 47 40.98 -21.58 -13.28
N ALA A 48 42.20 -22.05 -13.03
CA ALA A 48 42.49 -23.43 -12.66
C ALA A 48 41.96 -23.82 -11.28
N ALA A 49 42.03 -22.90 -10.31
CA ALA A 49 41.66 -23.18 -8.93
C ALA A 49 40.16 -22.99 -8.66
N THR A 50 39.47 -22.11 -9.40
CA THR A 50 38.11 -21.70 -9.02
C THR A 50 37.06 -21.94 -10.11
N ILE A 51 37.41 -21.91 -11.39
CA ILE A 51 36.43 -22.04 -12.48
C ILE A 51 36.40 -23.45 -13.02
N ILE A 52 37.56 -23.96 -13.48
CA ILE A 52 37.68 -25.27 -14.11
C ILE A 52 37.17 -26.41 -13.22
N PRO A 53 37.42 -26.44 -11.90
CA PRO A 53 36.90 -27.51 -11.04
C PRO A 53 35.36 -27.57 -10.98
N CYS A 54 34.67 -26.45 -11.26
CA CYS A 54 33.22 -26.43 -11.39
C CYS A 54 32.76 -26.89 -12.78
N MET A 55 33.60 -26.75 -13.81
CA MET A 55 33.28 -27.13 -15.20
C MET A 55 33.55 -28.61 -15.48
N THR A 56 34.47 -29.23 -14.75
CA THR A 56 34.85 -30.64 -14.94
C THR A 56 33.79 -31.63 -14.50
N LEU A 57 33.01 -31.29 -13.47
CA LEU A 57 31.95 -32.17 -12.99
C LEU A 57 30.73 -32.15 -13.92
N PRO A 58 30.00 -33.27 -14.05
CA PRO A 58 28.70 -33.30 -14.70
C PRO A 58 27.73 -32.31 -14.06
N LEU A 59 26.82 -31.74 -14.86
CA LEU A 59 25.78 -30.87 -14.33
C LEU A 59 24.76 -31.74 -13.56
N GLU A 60 24.71 -31.58 -12.23
CA GLU A 60 23.74 -32.31 -11.41
C GLU A 60 22.29 -31.95 -11.81
N ASP A 61 21.39 -32.94 -11.83
CA ASP A 61 19.99 -32.76 -12.22
C ASP A 61 19.28 -31.64 -11.46
N LYS A 62 19.59 -31.45 -10.18
CA LYS A 62 19.02 -30.39 -9.34
C LYS A 62 19.39 -28.97 -9.80
N HIS A 63 20.45 -28.84 -10.61
CA HIS A 63 20.91 -27.60 -11.21
C HIS A 63 20.49 -27.45 -12.67
N ASN A 64 19.77 -28.42 -13.25
CA ASN A 64 19.18 -28.29 -14.57
C ASN A 64 18.00 -27.29 -14.53
N LEU A 65 17.89 -26.44 -15.55
CA LEU A 65 16.81 -25.48 -15.75
C LEU A 65 15.42 -26.14 -15.72
N GLN A 66 15.26 -27.33 -16.33
CA GLN A 66 13.99 -28.08 -16.29
C GLN A 66 13.62 -28.50 -14.86
N SER A 67 14.58 -29.04 -14.10
CA SER A 67 14.36 -29.43 -12.70
C SER A 67 14.04 -28.24 -11.81
N ILE A 68 14.70 -27.11 -12.03
CA ILE A 68 14.45 -25.85 -11.32
C ILE A 68 13.04 -25.34 -11.61
N THR A 69 12.64 -25.30 -12.89
CA THR A 69 11.29 -24.85 -13.29
C THR A 69 10.20 -25.81 -12.83
N LYS A 70 10.47 -27.12 -12.76
CA LYS A 70 9.55 -28.11 -12.18
C LYS A 70 9.38 -27.92 -10.67
N LYS A 71 10.47 -27.64 -9.96
CA LYS A 71 10.46 -27.43 -8.50
C LYS A 71 9.89 -26.07 -8.10
N HIS A 72 10.12 -25.04 -8.91
CA HIS A 72 9.71 -23.66 -8.67
C HIS A 72 8.96 -23.12 -9.90
N PRO A 73 7.69 -23.51 -10.15
CA PRO A 73 6.97 -23.14 -11.37
C PRO A 73 6.89 -21.64 -11.66
N TRP A 74 6.83 -20.83 -10.60
CA TRP A 74 6.80 -19.37 -10.67
C TRP A 74 8.06 -18.76 -11.34
N ILE A 75 9.19 -19.48 -11.38
CA ILE A 75 10.42 -18.98 -11.99
C ILE A 75 10.30 -18.78 -13.50
N LYS A 76 9.34 -19.45 -14.15
CA LYS A 76 9.05 -19.28 -15.57
C LYS A 76 8.75 -17.82 -15.93
N GLU A 77 8.15 -17.06 -15.01
CA GLU A 77 7.86 -15.64 -15.20
C GLU A 77 9.12 -14.77 -15.30
N PHE A 78 10.25 -15.25 -14.79
CA PHE A 78 11.55 -14.57 -14.92
C PHE A 78 12.33 -14.99 -16.16
N ILE A 79 12.09 -16.20 -16.66
CA ILE A 79 12.91 -16.86 -17.69
C ILE A 79 12.24 -16.79 -19.07
N GLN A 80 10.93 -16.97 -19.16
CA GLN A 80 10.18 -17.19 -20.41
C GLN A 80 9.40 -15.97 -20.91
N SER A 81 9.65 -14.77 -20.36
CA SER A 81 8.92 -13.57 -20.78
C SER A 81 9.23 -13.25 -22.24
N GLU A 82 8.23 -13.44 -23.10
CA GLU A 82 8.22 -12.98 -24.50
C GLU A 82 8.71 -11.53 -24.57
N THR A 83 9.58 -11.28 -25.55
CA THR A 83 10.00 -9.94 -25.94
C THR A 83 8.77 -9.09 -26.19
N ALA A 84 8.60 -8.08 -25.34
CA ALA A 84 7.78 -6.90 -25.50
C ALA A 84 7.14 -6.71 -26.88
N THR A 85 5.90 -7.15 -27.04
CA THR A 85 4.92 -6.36 -27.78
C THR A 85 4.51 -5.23 -26.85
N ALA A 86 5.02 -4.04 -27.16
CA ALA A 86 4.54 -2.80 -26.58
C ALA A 86 3.01 -2.76 -26.73
N GLN A 87 2.31 -2.42 -25.64
CA GLN A 87 0.85 -2.41 -25.49
C GLN A 87 0.24 -3.77 -25.10
N ASP A 88 0.32 -4.14 -23.81
CA ASP A 88 -0.90 -4.48 -23.07
C ASP A 88 -0.65 -4.69 -21.56
N ASN A 89 -1.47 -4.00 -20.77
CA ASN A 89 -1.85 -4.26 -19.37
C ASN A 89 -0.79 -4.82 -18.39
N HIS A 90 -0.18 -3.90 -17.62
CA HIS A 90 0.65 -4.15 -16.41
C HIS A 90 -0.03 -4.94 -15.26
N ILE A 91 -1.24 -5.48 -15.45
CA ILE A 91 -2.05 -6.01 -14.35
C ILE A 91 -1.65 -7.45 -13.98
N ASP A 92 -0.99 -8.20 -14.87
CA ASP A 92 -0.71 -9.63 -14.65
C ASP A 92 0.76 -10.06 -14.65
N GLU A 93 1.71 -9.14 -14.82
CA GLU A 93 3.13 -9.49 -14.68
C GLU A 93 3.42 -10.01 -13.25
N PHE A 94 4.01 -11.22 -13.19
CA PHE A 94 4.41 -11.94 -11.98
C PHE A 94 3.30 -12.49 -11.09
N ARG A 95 2.13 -12.89 -11.64
CA ARG A 95 1.00 -13.40 -10.84
C ARG A 95 1.39 -14.57 -9.93
N ASN A 96 2.03 -15.61 -10.47
CA ASN A 96 2.38 -16.80 -9.70
C ASN A 96 3.50 -16.51 -8.71
N THR A 97 4.47 -15.69 -9.09
CA THR A 97 5.55 -15.26 -8.20
C THR A 97 5.01 -14.42 -7.05
N LYS A 98 4.13 -13.46 -7.31
CA LYS A 98 3.51 -12.63 -6.25
C LYS A 98 2.71 -13.49 -5.28
N ALA A 99 1.93 -14.47 -5.78
CA ALA A 99 1.18 -15.40 -4.94
C ALA A 99 2.12 -16.23 -4.03
N ALA A 100 3.14 -16.87 -4.61
CA ALA A 100 4.13 -17.63 -3.85
C ALA A 100 4.88 -16.75 -2.83
N PHE A 101 5.21 -15.52 -3.24
CA PHE A 101 5.90 -14.55 -2.39
C PHE A 101 5.03 -14.08 -1.23
N CYS A 102 3.71 -13.91 -1.43
CA CYS A 102 2.78 -13.60 -0.34
C CYS A 102 2.72 -14.71 0.70
N GLU A 103 2.75 -15.98 0.30
CA GLU A 103 2.72 -17.09 1.24
C GLU A 103 4.04 -17.23 2.02
N LYS A 104 5.18 -17.20 1.32
CA LYS A 104 6.50 -17.48 1.93
C LYS A 104 7.58 -16.52 1.41
N PRO A 105 7.56 -15.24 1.82
CA PRO A 105 8.41 -14.17 1.28
C PRO A 105 9.92 -14.46 1.45
N SER A 106 10.31 -14.91 2.65
CA SER A 106 11.71 -15.23 2.96
C SER A 106 12.21 -16.43 2.15
N ARG A 107 11.35 -17.43 1.91
CA ARG A 107 11.71 -18.62 1.14
C ARG A 107 11.81 -18.28 -0.35
N VAL A 108 10.84 -17.57 -0.89
CA VAL A 108 10.82 -17.21 -2.32
C VAL A 108 11.99 -16.29 -2.67
N SER A 109 12.29 -15.29 -1.84
CA SER A 109 13.46 -14.42 -2.06
C SER A 109 14.80 -15.16 -1.91
N ALA A 110 14.91 -16.13 -1.00
CA ALA A 110 16.10 -16.98 -0.89
C ALA A 110 16.25 -17.95 -2.08
N ASP A 111 15.14 -18.55 -2.52
CA ASP A 111 15.12 -19.46 -3.67
C ASP A 111 15.41 -18.70 -4.96
N LEU A 112 14.85 -17.48 -5.14
CA LEU A 112 15.15 -16.61 -6.29
C LEU A 112 16.64 -16.25 -6.36
N LEU A 113 17.29 -15.94 -5.22
CA LEU A 113 18.73 -15.68 -5.18
C LEU A 113 19.56 -16.90 -5.59
N LYS A 114 19.21 -18.08 -5.07
CA LYS A 114 19.89 -19.34 -5.43
C LYS A 114 19.72 -19.63 -6.92
N ILE A 115 18.51 -19.45 -7.44
CA ILE A 115 18.22 -19.70 -8.85
C ILE A 115 18.96 -18.70 -9.75
N ALA A 116 19.06 -17.42 -9.37
CA ALA A 116 19.83 -16.43 -10.12
C ALA A 116 21.31 -16.86 -10.28
N ARG A 117 21.91 -17.36 -9.20
CA ARG A 117 23.30 -17.87 -9.20
C ARG A 117 23.46 -19.13 -10.04
N ILE A 118 22.52 -20.07 -9.92
CA ILE A 118 22.54 -21.32 -10.71
C ILE A 118 22.33 -21.02 -12.20
N LEU A 119 21.38 -20.15 -12.53
CA LEU A 119 21.11 -19.74 -13.91
C LEU A 119 22.32 -19.08 -14.54
N PHE A 120 22.97 -18.15 -13.83
CA PHE A 120 24.19 -17.52 -14.32
C PHE A 120 25.29 -18.56 -14.57
N TYR A 121 25.49 -19.50 -13.65
CA TYR A 121 26.44 -20.59 -13.83
C TYR A 121 26.12 -21.45 -15.06
N ILE A 122 24.86 -21.85 -15.25
CA ILE A 122 24.40 -22.60 -16.43
C ILE A 122 24.80 -21.86 -17.71
N LEU A 123 24.52 -20.56 -17.78
CA LEU A 123 24.79 -19.75 -18.96
C LEU A 123 26.29 -19.57 -19.20
N VAL A 124 27.10 -19.37 -18.15
CA VAL A 124 28.56 -19.29 -18.26
C VAL A 124 29.12 -20.62 -18.74
N ARG A 125 28.69 -21.73 -18.12
CA ARG A 125 29.12 -23.08 -18.48
C ARG A 125 28.78 -23.40 -19.92
N TYR A 126 27.54 -23.18 -20.34
CA TYR A 126 27.12 -23.40 -21.72
C TYR A 126 27.93 -22.53 -22.70
N THR A 127 28.02 -21.22 -22.45
CA THR A 127 28.71 -20.29 -23.35
C THR A 127 30.21 -20.59 -23.44
N TYR A 128 30.83 -21.10 -22.36
CA TYR A 128 32.23 -21.46 -22.33
C TYR A 128 32.52 -22.81 -22.99
N LEU A 129 31.79 -23.87 -22.60
CA LEU A 129 32.06 -25.25 -23.04
C LEU A 129 31.59 -25.51 -24.47
N THR A 130 30.40 -25.05 -24.85
CA THR A 130 29.89 -25.20 -26.22
C THR A 130 30.80 -24.49 -27.22
N ARG A 131 31.34 -23.32 -26.87
CA ARG A 131 32.29 -22.58 -27.73
C ARG A 131 33.68 -23.21 -27.75
N PHE A 132 34.10 -23.89 -26.69
CA PHE A 132 35.32 -24.70 -26.68
C PHE A 132 35.19 -25.89 -27.64
N GLU A 133 34.10 -26.64 -27.54
CA GLU A 133 33.80 -27.80 -28.40
C GLU A 133 33.73 -27.41 -29.88
N ILE A 134 33.03 -26.32 -30.21
CA ILE A 134 32.96 -25.81 -31.59
C ILE A 134 34.34 -25.41 -32.11
N ALA A 135 35.16 -24.77 -31.27
CA ALA A 135 36.49 -24.28 -31.66
C ALA A 135 37.55 -25.40 -31.75
N GLU A 136 37.36 -26.54 -31.09
CA GLU A 136 38.19 -27.74 -31.28
C GLU A 136 37.76 -28.51 -32.55
N ASN A 137 36.47 -28.62 -32.81
CA ASN A 137 35.92 -29.35 -33.96
C ASN A 137 36.08 -28.61 -35.31
N GLY A 138 36.76 -27.46 -35.33
CA GLY A 138 37.10 -26.72 -36.55
C GLY A 138 35.91 -26.14 -37.30
N ARG A 139 34.69 -26.22 -36.76
CA ARG A 139 33.52 -25.55 -37.34
C ARG A 139 33.62 -24.08 -36.97
N GLU A 140 33.62 -23.19 -37.97
CA GLU A 140 33.52 -21.75 -37.71
C GLU A 140 32.36 -21.52 -36.75
N ALA A 141 32.66 -20.80 -35.67
CA ALA A 141 31.78 -20.65 -34.55
C ALA A 141 30.47 -20.03 -35.02
N SER A 142 29.42 -20.85 -35.24
CA SER A 142 28.12 -20.28 -35.59
C SER A 142 27.79 -19.30 -34.49
N GLN A 143 27.60 -18.03 -34.84
CA GLN A 143 27.17 -16.98 -33.92
C GLN A 143 25.70 -17.19 -33.56
N ALA A 144 25.25 -18.44 -33.42
CA ALA A 144 23.91 -18.75 -32.97
C ALA A 144 23.69 -18.05 -31.63
N VAL A 145 22.63 -17.26 -31.60
CA VAL A 145 22.15 -16.59 -30.39
C VAL A 145 21.75 -17.69 -29.42
N LEU A 146 22.22 -17.59 -28.18
CA LEU A 146 21.84 -18.53 -27.13
C LEU A 146 20.35 -18.36 -26.82
N GLU A 147 19.54 -19.36 -27.15
CA GLU A 147 18.13 -19.40 -26.76
C GLU A 147 17.97 -20.28 -25.51
N LEU A 148 17.03 -19.95 -24.64
CA LEU A 148 16.76 -20.75 -23.43
C LEU A 148 16.22 -22.14 -23.74
N ASP A 149 15.61 -22.31 -24.92
CA ASP A 149 15.09 -23.59 -25.39
C ASP A 149 16.24 -24.57 -25.77
N ASP A 150 17.42 -24.05 -26.11
CA ASP A 150 18.63 -24.86 -26.29
C ASP A 150 19.07 -25.54 -24.99
N LEU A 151 18.76 -24.94 -23.83
CA LEU A 151 19.05 -25.48 -22.50
C LEU A 151 17.96 -26.44 -22.00
N ALA A 152 16.85 -26.53 -22.72
CA ALA A 152 15.67 -27.33 -22.36
C ALA A 152 15.57 -28.64 -23.14
N THR A 153 16.49 -28.94 -24.06
CA THR A 153 16.52 -30.23 -24.77
C THR A 153 17.32 -31.28 -24.00
N ASP A 154 16.75 -32.46 -23.79
CA ASP A 154 17.37 -33.65 -23.15
C ASP A 154 18.53 -34.26 -23.96
N ARG A 155 19.27 -33.45 -24.72
CA ARG A 155 20.46 -33.90 -25.45
C ARG A 155 21.64 -34.01 -24.48
N HIS A 156 21.66 -35.13 -23.76
CA HIS A 156 22.70 -35.52 -22.80
C HIS A 156 24.10 -35.71 -23.42
N ASP A 157 24.24 -35.59 -24.75
CA ASP A 157 25.49 -35.88 -25.49
C ASP A 157 26.40 -34.67 -25.71
N THR A 158 26.15 -33.52 -25.08
CA THR A 158 27.00 -32.32 -25.21
C THR A 158 27.93 -32.15 -24.02
N CYS A 159 29.15 -31.63 -24.23
CA CYS A 159 30.15 -31.36 -23.18
C CYS A 159 29.62 -30.46 -22.05
N TYR A 160 28.51 -29.76 -22.32
CA TYR A 160 27.76 -28.99 -21.34
C TYR A 160 27.20 -29.86 -20.18
N PHE A 161 26.61 -31.02 -20.48
CA PHE A 161 25.96 -31.90 -19.48
C PHE A 161 26.93 -32.91 -18.85
N SER A 162 27.80 -33.52 -19.64
CA SER A 162 28.65 -34.66 -19.25
C SER A 162 29.87 -34.28 -18.39
N GLY A 163 30.28 -33.01 -18.37
CA GLY A 163 31.53 -32.60 -17.72
C GLY A 163 32.68 -32.50 -18.71
N LEU A 164 33.87 -32.18 -18.20
CA LEU A 164 35.09 -32.15 -18.99
C LEU A 164 35.98 -33.31 -18.61
N ASP A 165 36.53 -33.98 -19.61
CA ASP A 165 37.59 -34.94 -19.40
C ASP A 165 38.86 -34.24 -18.89
N PRO A 166 39.73 -34.94 -18.12
CA PRO A 166 40.94 -34.35 -17.55
C PRO A 166 41.86 -33.68 -18.60
N ASP A 167 41.91 -34.26 -19.80
CA ASP A 167 42.70 -33.72 -20.92
C ASP A 167 42.11 -32.42 -21.47
N ASP A 168 40.78 -32.27 -21.48
CA ASP A 168 40.11 -31.04 -21.89
C ASP A 168 40.25 -29.95 -20.82
N ALA A 169 40.17 -30.34 -19.55
CA ALA A 169 40.43 -29.45 -18.43
C ALA A 169 41.87 -28.88 -18.47
N ASP A 170 42.87 -29.73 -18.72
CA ASP A 170 44.27 -29.31 -18.90
C ASP A 170 44.44 -28.36 -20.09
N ARG A 171 43.80 -28.69 -21.23
CA ARG A 171 43.80 -27.84 -22.42
C ARG A 171 43.20 -26.45 -22.15
N LEU A 172 42.10 -26.37 -21.41
CA LEU A 172 41.46 -25.10 -21.03
C LEU A 172 42.32 -24.27 -20.06
N ILE A 173 43.18 -24.88 -19.24
CA ILE A 173 44.07 -24.16 -18.33
C ILE A 173 45.33 -23.67 -19.08
N HIS A 174 45.95 -24.54 -19.87
CA HIS A 174 47.33 -24.35 -20.33
C HIS A 174 47.45 -23.84 -21.78
N ARG A 175 46.46 -24.05 -22.66
CA ARG A 175 46.55 -23.58 -24.05
C ARG A 175 46.30 -22.07 -24.15
N LYS A 176 47.21 -21.35 -24.84
CA LYS A 176 47.07 -19.89 -25.10
C LYS A 176 45.77 -19.52 -25.80
N ARG A 177 45.20 -20.40 -26.63
CA ARG A 177 43.96 -20.17 -27.39
C ARG A 177 42.70 -20.25 -26.54
N TYR A 178 42.68 -21.06 -25.47
CA TYR A 178 41.48 -21.40 -24.70
C TYR A 178 41.56 -21.09 -23.19
N GLY A 179 42.70 -20.54 -22.74
CA GLY A 179 42.96 -20.14 -21.35
C GLY A 179 42.17 -18.92 -20.84
N ALA A 180 42.66 -18.29 -19.77
CA ALA A 180 41.98 -17.22 -19.04
C ALA A 180 41.43 -16.07 -19.93
N GLY A 181 42.12 -15.74 -21.01
CA GLY A 181 41.64 -14.74 -21.98
C GLY A 181 40.38 -15.15 -22.74
N PHE A 182 40.29 -16.44 -23.13
CA PHE A 182 39.11 -17.00 -23.79
C PHE A 182 37.93 -17.07 -22.82
N TYR A 183 38.15 -17.58 -21.60
CA TYR A 183 37.13 -17.58 -20.55
C TYR A 183 36.55 -16.18 -20.31
N ARG A 184 37.39 -15.16 -20.12
CA ARG A 184 36.92 -13.79 -19.90
C ARG A 184 36.10 -13.24 -21.06
N ALA A 185 36.44 -13.61 -22.30
CA ALA A 185 35.62 -13.25 -23.45
C ALA A 185 34.24 -13.90 -23.36
N ARG A 186 34.17 -15.20 -23.05
CA ARG A 186 32.90 -15.94 -22.90
C ARG A 186 32.06 -15.47 -21.69
N TYR A 187 32.69 -15.10 -20.59
CA TYR A 187 32.03 -14.47 -19.44
C TYR A 187 31.35 -13.15 -19.83
N ARG A 188 32.02 -12.29 -20.61
CA ARG A 188 31.41 -11.05 -21.13
C ARG A 188 30.26 -11.33 -22.09
N ASP A 189 30.37 -12.36 -22.92
CA ASP A 189 29.30 -12.78 -23.81
C ASP A 189 28.10 -13.31 -23.01
N THR A 190 28.34 -13.98 -21.88
CA THR A 190 27.28 -14.46 -20.98
C THR A 190 26.51 -13.31 -20.33
N ILE A 191 27.21 -12.26 -19.87
CA ILE A 191 26.54 -11.07 -19.31
C ILE A 191 25.66 -10.36 -20.34
N ARG A 192 25.96 -10.50 -21.63
CA ARG A 192 25.25 -9.85 -22.73
C ARG A 192 24.30 -10.79 -23.48
N CYS A 193 24.09 -12.01 -22.97
CA CYS A 193 23.19 -12.94 -23.65
C CYS A 193 21.74 -12.58 -23.30
N MET A 194 20.85 -12.69 -24.30
CA MET A 194 19.43 -12.38 -24.15
C MET A 194 18.78 -13.08 -22.95
N PRO A 195 19.01 -14.38 -22.67
CA PRO A 195 18.49 -15.02 -21.48
C PRO A 195 18.84 -14.34 -20.16
N TRP A 196 20.09 -13.89 -20.03
CA TRP A 196 20.57 -13.23 -18.81
C TRP A 196 20.01 -11.81 -18.69
N GLU A 197 20.02 -11.04 -19.78
CA GLU A 197 19.48 -9.68 -19.81
C GLU A 197 17.97 -9.67 -19.49
N THR A 198 17.21 -10.58 -20.11
CA THR A 198 15.77 -10.76 -19.83
C THR A 198 15.54 -11.09 -18.36
N PHE A 199 16.32 -12.02 -17.79
CA PHE A 199 16.21 -12.35 -16.37
C PHE A 199 16.48 -11.13 -15.48
N CYS A 200 17.52 -10.36 -15.76
CA CYS A 200 17.86 -9.15 -14.99
C CYS A 200 16.76 -8.07 -15.09
N ILE A 201 16.19 -7.87 -16.29
CA ILE A 201 15.05 -6.97 -16.50
C ILE A 201 13.85 -7.44 -15.67
N ASN A 202 13.53 -8.73 -15.70
CA ASN A 202 12.39 -9.27 -14.96
C ASN A 202 12.58 -9.20 -13.44
N VAL A 203 13.79 -9.38 -12.93
CA VAL A 203 14.11 -9.13 -11.52
C VAL A 203 13.84 -7.67 -11.16
N ARG A 204 14.25 -6.71 -12.01
CA ARG A 204 13.97 -5.27 -11.76
C ARG A 204 12.48 -4.96 -11.81
N LYS A 205 11.76 -5.46 -12.82
CA LYS A 205 10.31 -5.31 -12.91
C LYS A 205 9.60 -5.90 -11.69
N PHE A 206 10.06 -7.06 -11.22
CA PHE A 206 9.52 -7.67 -10.00
C PHE A 206 9.78 -6.79 -8.77
N CYS A 207 10.99 -6.23 -8.61
CA CYS A 207 11.29 -5.27 -7.54
C CYS A 207 10.34 -4.06 -7.58
N GLN A 208 10.13 -3.47 -8.77
CA GLN A 208 9.20 -2.36 -8.97
C GLN A 208 7.76 -2.75 -8.63
N SER A 209 7.35 -3.97 -8.93
CA SER A 209 6.03 -4.51 -8.55
C SER A 209 5.86 -4.73 -7.04
N LEU A 210 6.96 -4.73 -6.30
CA LEU A 210 7.02 -4.71 -4.84
C LEU A 210 7.25 -3.29 -4.28
N GLU A 211 7.17 -2.27 -5.13
CA GLU A 211 7.43 -0.86 -4.80
C GLU A 211 8.86 -0.57 -4.31
N LEU A 212 9.81 -1.44 -4.68
CA LEU A 212 11.23 -1.18 -4.51
C LEU A 212 11.80 -0.55 -5.78
N ASN A 213 12.59 0.53 -5.60
CA ASN A 213 13.33 1.13 -6.70
C ASN A 213 14.71 0.49 -6.79
N PRO A 214 14.96 -0.42 -7.76
CA PRO A 214 16.29 -1.02 -7.92
C PRO A 214 17.32 0.06 -8.23
N SER A 215 18.39 0.10 -7.45
CA SER A 215 19.48 1.08 -7.59
C SER A 215 20.59 0.63 -8.54
N THR A 216 20.55 -0.64 -8.97
CA THR A 216 21.58 -1.28 -9.79
C THR A 216 20.96 -2.20 -10.83
N ASP A 217 21.72 -2.51 -11.88
CA ASP A 217 21.37 -3.56 -12.85
C ASP A 217 21.78 -4.96 -12.38
N ASP A 218 22.42 -5.09 -11.21
CA ASP A 218 22.83 -6.37 -10.65
C ASP A 218 21.62 -7.09 -10.01
N PRO A 219 21.18 -8.24 -10.56
CA PRO A 219 20.04 -8.97 -10.03
C PRO A 219 20.30 -9.49 -8.61
N GLU A 220 21.53 -9.83 -8.23
CA GLU A 220 21.85 -10.32 -6.90
C GLU A 220 21.73 -9.22 -5.83
N VAL A 221 22.12 -7.98 -6.17
CA VAL A 221 21.90 -6.81 -5.30
C VAL A 221 20.41 -6.54 -5.16
N ASN A 222 19.67 -6.50 -6.28
CA ASN A 222 18.22 -6.25 -6.25
C ASN A 222 17.44 -7.32 -5.46
N ILE A 223 17.81 -8.60 -5.57
CA ILE A 223 17.19 -9.67 -4.79
C ILE A 223 17.55 -9.57 -3.30
N LYS A 224 18.79 -9.20 -2.97
CA LYS A 224 19.20 -8.94 -1.57
C LYS A 224 18.44 -7.74 -0.99
N ASP A 225 18.18 -6.71 -1.78
CA ASP A 225 17.35 -5.57 -1.36
C ASP A 225 15.92 -6.02 -1.04
N ILE A 226 15.34 -6.93 -1.83
CA ILE A 226 14.06 -7.57 -1.47
C ILE A 226 14.17 -8.26 -0.10
N GLN A 227 15.21 -9.08 0.12
CA GLN A 227 15.40 -9.81 1.38
C GLN A 227 15.53 -8.87 2.59
N GLN A 228 16.26 -7.76 2.43
CA GLN A 228 16.46 -6.77 3.51
C GLN A 228 15.20 -5.97 3.81
N ASN A 229 14.36 -5.74 2.80
CA ASN A 229 13.13 -4.94 2.93
C ASN A 229 11.86 -5.78 3.09
N LEU A 230 11.95 -7.09 3.30
CA LEU A 230 10.79 -8.00 3.40
C LEU A 230 9.72 -7.48 4.37
N THR A 231 10.12 -7.03 5.56
CA THR A 231 9.20 -6.52 6.59
C THR A 231 8.47 -5.28 6.11
N SER A 232 9.17 -4.35 5.46
CA SER A 232 8.58 -3.12 4.91
C SER A 232 7.61 -3.44 3.77
N ILE A 233 7.97 -4.36 2.87
CA ILE A 233 7.11 -4.80 1.76
C ILE A 233 5.82 -5.45 2.29
N LEU A 234 5.94 -6.33 3.29
CA LEU A 234 4.79 -6.99 3.92
C LEU A 234 3.89 -6.00 4.66
N LEU A 235 4.49 -5.05 5.38
CA LEU A 235 3.76 -4.01 6.09
C LEU A 235 3.00 -3.11 5.12
N HIS A 236 3.66 -2.64 4.06
CA HIS A 236 3.05 -1.80 3.04
C HIS A 236 1.87 -2.50 2.33
N ARG A 237 2.04 -3.77 1.96
CA ARG A 237 0.95 -4.57 1.38
C ARG A 237 -0.22 -4.77 2.35
N LYS A 238 0.06 -5.01 3.63
CA LYS A 238 -0.99 -5.12 4.65
C LYS A 238 -1.75 -3.81 4.77
N ILE A 239 -1.04 -2.68 4.84
CA ILE A 239 -1.64 -1.35 4.87
C ILE A 239 -2.50 -1.11 3.62
N GLN A 240 -2.01 -1.47 2.43
CA GLN A 240 -2.74 -1.31 1.18
C GLN A 240 -4.00 -2.18 1.12
N SER A 241 -3.92 -3.42 1.62
CA SER A 241 -5.07 -4.31 1.78
C SER A 241 -6.11 -3.73 2.75
N ASP A 242 -5.66 -3.23 3.90
CA ASP A 242 -6.52 -2.63 4.92
C ASP A 242 -7.18 -1.33 4.41
N ILE A 243 -6.44 -0.49 3.67
CA ILE A 243 -6.99 0.71 3.01
C ILE A 243 -8.05 0.32 1.97
N SER A 244 -7.78 -0.70 1.15
CA SER A 244 -8.70 -1.14 0.10
C SER A 244 -9.99 -1.66 0.72
N SER A 245 -9.89 -2.55 1.72
CA SER A 245 -11.03 -3.07 2.47
C SER A 245 -11.82 -1.96 3.17
N ASN A 246 -11.14 -1.02 3.83
CA ASN A 246 -11.80 0.11 4.48
C ASN A 246 -12.47 1.04 3.46
N SER A 247 -11.87 1.26 2.29
CA SER A 247 -12.47 2.08 1.23
C SER A 247 -13.77 1.46 0.69
N GLU A 248 -13.83 0.13 0.57
CA GLU A 248 -15.04 -0.59 0.20
C GLU A 248 -16.11 -0.50 1.28
N ARG A 249 -15.70 -0.60 2.55
CA ARG A 249 -16.61 -0.45 3.69
C ARG A 249 -17.20 0.96 3.80
N ILE A 250 -16.37 1.99 3.61
CA ILE A 250 -16.82 3.40 3.55
C ILE A 250 -17.80 3.59 2.39
N ARG A 251 -17.50 3.03 1.21
CA ARG A 251 -18.39 3.10 0.05
C ARG A 251 -19.72 2.38 0.30
N ALA A 252 -19.70 1.24 1.01
CA ALA A 252 -20.91 0.53 1.39
C ALA A 252 -21.76 1.35 2.38
N MET A 253 -21.15 1.90 3.43
CA MET A 253 -21.82 2.78 4.39
C MET A 253 -22.39 4.03 3.72
N GLY A 254 -21.68 4.64 2.76
CA GLY A 254 -22.19 5.79 2.02
C GLY A 254 -23.49 5.48 1.26
N ARG A 255 -23.58 4.30 0.64
CA ARG A 255 -24.80 3.83 -0.03
C ARG A 255 -25.94 3.55 0.95
N GLU A 256 -25.64 3.06 2.15
CA GLU A 256 -26.65 2.85 3.19
C GLU A 256 -27.19 4.19 3.73
N LEU A 257 -26.32 5.18 3.92
CA LEU A 257 -26.67 6.54 4.30
C LEU A 257 -27.57 7.21 3.25
N GLU A 258 -27.25 7.08 1.96
CA GLU A 258 -28.11 7.58 0.87
C GLU A 258 -29.51 6.94 0.89
N LYS A 259 -29.59 5.62 1.16
CA LYS A 259 -30.87 4.93 1.28
C LYS A 259 -31.68 5.41 2.48
N LEU A 260 -31.04 5.62 3.63
CA LEU A 260 -31.67 6.14 4.83
C LEU A 260 -32.18 7.57 4.63
N ASP A 261 -31.41 8.42 3.96
CA ASP A 261 -31.82 9.80 3.63
C ASP A 261 -33.02 9.82 2.68
N GLU A 262 -33.03 8.98 1.65
CA GLU A 262 -34.18 8.86 0.74
C GLU A 262 -35.43 8.34 1.46
N GLN A 263 -35.29 7.32 2.32
CA GLN A 263 -36.38 6.82 3.16
C GLN A 263 -36.93 7.91 4.09
N SER A 264 -36.06 8.69 4.73
CA SER A 264 -36.47 9.80 5.59
C SER A 264 -37.19 10.89 4.80
N ARG A 265 -36.75 11.21 3.58
CA ARG A 265 -37.41 12.19 2.71
C ARG A 265 -38.79 11.73 2.26
N ASP A 266 -38.94 10.44 1.90
CA ASP A 266 -40.23 9.87 1.52
C ASP A 266 -41.21 9.81 2.70
N GLU A 267 -40.72 9.43 3.88
CA GLU A 267 -41.54 9.38 5.09
C GLU A 267 -41.98 10.80 5.52
N MET A 268 -41.10 11.80 5.39
CA MET A 268 -41.45 13.20 5.63
C MET A 268 -42.48 13.73 4.63
N LYS A 269 -42.35 13.40 3.34
CA LYS A 269 -43.36 13.75 2.32
C LYS A 269 -44.72 13.11 2.65
N LYS A 270 -44.73 11.85 3.07
CA LYS A 270 -45.96 11.15 3.47
C LYS A 270 -46.62 11.82 4.67
N ASN A 271 -45.84 12.21 5.68
CA ASN A 271 -46.35 12.92 6.85
C ASN A 271 -46.91 14.31 6.51
N ILE A 272 -46.24 15.07 5.64
CA ILE A 272 -46.74 16.36 5.14
C ILE A 272 -48.06 16.17 4.38
N GLY A 273 -48.16 15.14 3.54
CA GLY A 273 -49.39 14.79 2.82
C GLY A 273 -50.55 14.48 3.76
N GLU A 274 -50.31 13.71 4.82
CA GLU A 274 -51.34 13.38 5.81
C GLU A 274 -51.77 14.61 6.63
N ILE A 275 -50.84 15.49 7.01
CA ILE A 275 -51.16 16.74 7.70
C ILE A 275 -52.06 17.63 6.82
N ASN A 276 -51.72 17.78 5.54
CA ASN A 276 -52.53 18.57 4.61
C ASN A 276 -53.93 17.98 4.42
N ARG A 277 -54.04 16.64 4.34
CA ARG A 277 -55.32 15.94 4.25
C ARG A 277 -56.20 16.19 5.48
N GLN A 278 -55.61 16.10 6.68
CA GLN A 278 -56.32 16.40 7.93
C GLN A 278 -56.75 17.87 8.01
N LEU A 279 -55.91 18.78 7.52
CA LEU A 279 -56.23 20.20 7.47
C LEU A 279 -57.44 20.46 6.55
N GLU A 280 -57.45 19.89 5.34
CA GLU A 280 -58.59 19.97 4.41
C GLU A 280 -59.89 19.37 4.99
N GLU A 281 -59.79 18.22 5.68
CA GLU A 281 -60.93 17.62 6.37
C GLU A 281 -61.47 18.51 7.50
N THR A 282 -60.60 19.19 8.25
CA THR A 282 -61.02 20.15 9.28
C THR A 282 -61.64 21.41 8.69
N GLN A 283 -61.09 21.92 7.59
CA GLN A 283 -61.59 23.09 6.89
C GLN A 283 -62.99 22.83 6.32
N THR A 284 -63.16 21.72 5.61
CA THR A 284 -64.46 21.31 5.04
C THR A 284 -65.52 21.06 6.10
N ARG A 285 -65.15 20.47 7.25
CA ARG A 285 -66.06 20.37 8.40
C ARG A 285 -66.46 21.74 8.93
N PHE A 286 -65.50 22.64 9.10
CA PHE A 286 -65.76 23.99 9.59
C PHE A 286 -66.69 24.76 8.64
N ASP A 287 -66.45 24.69 7.34
CA ASP A 287 -67.29 25.32 6.32
C ASP A 287 -68.71 24.72 6.30
N SER A 288 -68.82 23.39 6.43
CA SER A 288 -70.13 22.72 6.52
C SER A 288 -70.92 23.11 7.76
N ASP A 289 -70.25 23.26 8.92
CA ASP A 289 -70.87 23.72 10.16
C ASP A 289 -71.28 25.21 10.07
N LEU A 290 -70.48 26.02 9.36
CA LEU A 290 -70.80 27.43 9.11
C LEU A 290 -72.04 27.57 8.22
N SER A 291 -72.10 26.84 7.11
CA SER A 291 -73.27 26.79 6.23
C SER A 291 -74.51 26.23 6.93
N ARG A 292 -74.34 25.25 7.82
CA ARG A 292 -75.44 24.75 8.65
C ARG A 292 -75.96 25.82 9.60
N ARG A 293 -75.07 26.57 10.26
CA ARG A 293 -75.48 27.70 11.12
C ARG A 293 -76.14 28.83 10.34
N GLU A 294 -75.70 29.13 9.13
CA GLU A 294 -76.35 30.13 8.27
C GLU A 294 -77.76 29.69 7.85
N THR A 295 -77.94 28.42 7.49
CA THR A 295 -79.25 27.86 7.15
C THR A 295 -80.18 27.76 8.36
N ASP A 296 -79.66 27.36 9.52
CA ASP A 296 -80.40 27.35 10.79
C ASP A 296 -80.82 28.78 11.22
N MET A 297 -79.94 29.78 11.03
CA MET A 297 -80.29 31.18 11.27
C MET A 297 -81.33 31.70 10.27
N ALA A 298 -81.22 31.36 8.99
CA ALA A 298 -82.20 31.75 7.97
C ALA A 298 -83.57 31.13 8.27
N LEU A 299 -83.63 29.86 8.65
CA LEU A 299 -84.86 29.18 9.10
C LEU A 299 -85.42 29.81 10.37
N GLY A 300 -84.57 30.17 11.34
CA GLY A 300 -84.99 30.88 12.55
C GLY A 300 -85.53 32.28 12.28
N PHE A 301 -85.03 32.99 11.27
CA PHE A 301 -85.55 34.29 10.82
C PHE A 301 -86.88 34.15 10.05
N GLU A 302 -87.03 33.11 9.23
CA GLU A 302 -88.26 32.81 8.48
C GLU A 302 -89.38 32.34 9.43
N GLU A 303 -89.07 31.45 10.38
CA GLU A 303 -89.97 31.03 11.45
C GLU A 303 -90.33 32.20 12.37
N SER A 304 -89.38 33.07 12.72
CA SER A 304 -89.67 34.28 13.50
C SER A 304 -90.55 35.27 12.73
N ARG A 305 -90.39 35.43 11.41
CA ARG A 305 -91.27 36.25 10.55
C ARG A 305 -92.66 35.64 10.39
N ALA A 306 -92.77 34.32 10.20
CA ALA A 306 -94.03 33.61 10.11
C ALA A 306 -94.79 33.64 11.44
N THR A 307 -94.06 33.52 12.56
CA THR A 307 -94.61 33.60 13.92
C THR A 307 -95.03 35.03 14.28
N LEU A 308 -94.30 36.06 13.83
CA LEU A 308 -94.70 37.48 14.00
C LEU A 308 -95.94 37.85 13.17
N ARG A 309 -96.11 37.26 11.98
CA ARG A 309 -97.33 37.45 11.16
C ARG A 309 -98.56 36.78 11.78
N ASN A 310 -98.42 35.56 12.33
CA ASN A 310 -99.52 34.86 12.99
C ASN A 310 -99.83 35.40 14.41
N ARG A 311 -98.88 36.07 15.05
CA ARG A 311 -99.07 36.68 16.38
C ARG A 311 -99.86 37.99 16.36
N LEU A 312 -99.98 38.68 15.23
CA LEU A 312 -100.74 39.94 15.15
C LEU A 312 -102.27 39.74 15.21
N ASP A 313 -102.78 38.56 14.87
CA ASP A 313 -104.21 38.22 14.99
C ASP A 313 -104.58 37.40 16.24
N THR A 314 -103.58 36.92 17.00
CA THR A 314 -103.81 36.00 18.15
C THR A 314 -103.33 36.58 19.49
N ILE A 315 -103.16 37.90 19.60
CA ILE A 315 -102.84 38.58 20.87
C ILE A 315 -104.09 38.97 21.68
N ALA A 316 -105.30 38.70 21.17
CA ALA A 316 -106.54 38.95 21.92
C ALA A 316 -106.98 37.80 22.85
N SER A 317 -106.40 36.58 22.78
CA SER A 317 -107.06 35.39 23.38
C SER A 317 -106.18 34.32 24.05
N SER A 318 -104.97 34.60 24.56
CA SER A 318 -104.26 33.56 25.34
C SER A 318 -103.16 34.07 26.29
N VAL A 319 -103.57 34.63 27.42
CA VAL A 319 -102.69 34.97 28.56
C VAL A 319 -102.58 33.81 29.59
N THR A 320 -103.18 32.64 29.37
CA THR A 320 -103.19 31.55 30.38
C THR A 320 -102.60 30.21 29.90
N ARG A 321 -101.62 30.23 29.00
CA ARG A 321 -100.91 29.00 28.56
C ARG A 321 -99.39 29.19 28.41
N ILE A 322 -98.78 29.96 29.31
CA ILE A 322 -97.32 30.22 29.27
C ILE A 322 -96.54 29.33 30.27
N GLU A 323 -97.19 28.78 31.31
CA GLU A 323 -96.47 27.98 32.32
C GLU A 323 -96.32 26.48 31.96
N GLY A 324 -97.21 25.91 31.14
CA GLY A 324 -97.15 24.48 30.77
C GLY A 324 -96.11 24.15 29.71
N ASN A 325 -95.91 25.04 28.73
CA ASN A 325 -94.93 24.84 27.65
C ASN A 325 -93.49 25.14 28.09
N SER A 326 -93.31 25.94 29.14
CA SER A 326 -91.98 26.27 29.69
C SER A 326 -91.30 25.05 30.30
N LYS A 327 -92.01 24.29 31.14
CA LYS A 327 -91.46 23.09 31.81
C LYS A 327 -91.11 21.95 30.83
N GLN A 328 -91.86 21.82 29.73
CA GLN A 328 -91.60 20.80 28.72
C GLN A 328 -90.41 21.15 27.82
N LEU A 329 -90.19 22.45 27.55
CA LEU A 329 -89.02 22.95 26.83
C LEU A 329 -87.75 22.86 27.70
N GLU A 330 -87.88 23.17 28.99
CA GLU A 330 -86.79 23.10 29.96
C GLU A 330 -86.29 21.65 30.13
N HIS A 331 -87.19 20.66 30.18
CA HIS A 331 -86.82 19.24 30.23
C HIS A 331 -86.15 18.76 28.93
N LYS A 332 -86.58 19.25 27.74
CA LYS A 332 -85.92 18.93 26.47
C LYS A 332 -84.52 19.53 26.39
N MET A 333 -84.36 20.80 26.78
CA MET A 333 -83.05 21.45 26.86
C MET A 333 -82.12 20.72 27.82
N GLN A 334 -82.61 20.28 29.00
CA GLN A 334 -81.79 19.53 29.94
C GLN A 334 -81.31 18.19 29.37
N ASN A 335 -82.17 17.48 28.63
CA ASN A 335 -81.79 16.23 27.96
C ASN A 335 -80.76 16.45 26.84
N GLU A 336 -80.96 17.44 25.97
CA GLU A 336 -80.00 17.76 24.90
C GLU A 336 -78.65 18.25 25.44
N VAL A 337 -78.66 19.00 26.56
CA VAL A 337 -77.44 19.41 27.27
C VAL A 337 -76.74 18.20 27.91
N ALA A 338 -77.49 17.23 28.45
CA ALA A 338 -76.92 16.00 29.01
C ALA A 338 -76.30 15.11 27.92
N GLU A 339 -76.98 14.90 26.79
CA GLU A 339 -76.45 14.18 25.63
C GLU A 339 -75.22 14.87 25.05
N SER A 340 -75.27 16.20 24.89
CA SER A 340 -74.12 16.98 24.43
C SER A 340 -72.93 16.82 25.38
N ARG A 341 -73.14 16.90 26.71
CA ARG A 341 -72.07 16.68 27.69
C ARG A 341 -71.47 15.27 27.61
N ALA A 342 -72.29 14.23 27.47
CA ALA A 342 -71.80 12.86 27.35
C ALA A 342 -70.97 12.67 26.06
N THR A 343 -71.42 13.24 24.94
CA THR A 343 -70.73 13.15 23.65
C THR A 343 -69.44 13.97 23.62
N PHE A 344 -69.43 15.15 24.24
CA PHE A 344 -68.21 15.93 24.41
C PHE A 344 -67.22 15.27 25.37
N GLY A 345 -67.69 14.65 26.44
CA GLY A 345 -66.85 13.90 27.39
C GLY A 345 -66.09 12.76 26.70
N SER A 346 -66.79 11.90 25.94
CA SER A 346 -66.14 10.78 25.24
C SER A 346 -65.13 11.24 24.18
N ARG A 347 -65.42 12.35 23.49
CA ARG A 347 -64.47 12.99 22.56
C ARG A 347 -63.24 13.54 23.29
N LEU A 348 -63.44 14.18 24.44
CA LEU A 348 -62.35 14.74 25.24
C LEU A 348 -61.41 13.64 25.77
N ASP A 349 -61.96 12.50 26.18
CA ASP A 349 -61.19 11.33 26.63
C ASP A 349 -60.40 10.70 25.48
N THR A 350 -60.99 10.64 24.28
CA THR A 350 -60.33 10.13 23.07
C THR A 350 -59.18 11.06 22.63
N VAL A 351 -59.37 12.38 22.72
CA VAL A 351 -58.33 13.36 22.43
C VAL A 351 -57.22 13.30 23.49
N SER A 352 -57.59 13.23 24.78
CA SER A 352 -56.62 13.14 25.89
C SER A 352 -55.74 11.89 25.81
N SER A 353 -56.33 10.74 25.47
CA SER A 353 -55.58 9.49 25.26
C SER A 353 -54.69 9.55 24.01
N SER A 354 -55.12 10.24 22.95
CA SER A 354 -54.30 10.46 21.76
C SER A 354 -53.10 11.37 22.04
N ILE A 355 -53.29 12.44 22.82
CA ILE A 355 -52.23 13.35 23.26
C ILE A 355 -51.19 12.60 24.10
N THR A 356 -51.62 11.84 25.11
CA THR A 356 -50.69 11.05 25.94
C THR A 356 -49.90 10.02 25.12
N ARG A 357 -50.53 9.39 24.11
CA ARG A 357 -49.84 8.48 23.19
C ARG A 357 -48.80 9.19 22.33
N ILE A 358 -49.14 10.37 21.79
CA ILE A 358 -48.22 11.18 20.98
C ILE A 358 -47.03 11.66 21.83
N GLU A 359 -47.28 12.13 23.05
CA GLU A 359 -46.22 12.52 23.99
C GLU A 359 -45.30 11.34 24.34
N GLY A 360 -45.86 10.15 24.56
CA GLY A 360 -45.09 8.92 24.79
C GLY A 360 -44.17 8.56 23.61
N ASN A 361 -44.72 8.59 22.40
CA ASN A 361 -43.97 8.32 21.17
C ASN A 361 -42.90 9.39 20.91
N SER A 362 -43.21 10.66 21.17
CA SER A 362 -42.27 11.79 21.03
C SER A 362 -41.09 11.65 21.99
N LYS A 363 -41.32 11.28 23.25
CA LYS A 363 -40.24 11.01 24.23
C LYS A 363 -39.38 9.81 23.82
N GLN A 364 -39.98 8.75 23.28
CA GLN A 364 -39.23 7.61 22.75
C GLN A 364 -38.35 8.01 21.56
N LEU A 365 -38.88 8.84 20.66
CA LEU A 365 -38.12 9.32 19.51
C LEU A 365 -36.97 10.24 19.93
N GLU A 366 -37.20 11.15 20.88
CA GLU A 366 -36.14 11.98 21.47
C GLU A 366 -35.03 11.11 22.08
N HIS A 367 -35.38 10.10 22.87
CA HIS A 367 -34.39 9.20 23.46
C HIS A 367 -33.61 8.42 22.39
N LYS A 368 -34.27 7.99 21.32
CA LYS A 368 -33.62 7.29 20.21
C LYS A 368 -32.63 8.21 19.48
N LEU A 369 -33.04 9.44 19.16
CA LEU A 369 -32.19 10.44 18.53
C LEU A 369 -31.00 10.85 19.40
N GLN A 370 -31.19 10.95 20.73
CA GLN A 370 -30.11 11.21 21.67
C GLN A 370 -29.06 10.09 21.67
N ASN A 371 -29.49 8.83 21.62
CA ASN A 371 -28.59 7.69 21.52
C ASN A 371 -27.82 7.69 20.19
N GLU A 372 -28.51 7.90 19.06
CA GLU A 372 -27.88 7.97 17.75
C GLU A 372 -26.87 9.12 17.66
N LEU A 373 -27.19 10.29 18.24
CA LEU A 373 -26.26 11.42 18.36
C LEU A 373 -25.03 11.08 19.22
N ALA A 374 -25.20 10.33 20.31
CA ALA A 374 -24.10 9.89 21.15
C ALA A 374 -23.16 8.94 20.39
N ASP A 375 -23.71 8.01 19.62
CA ASP A 375 -22.94 7.06 18.79
C ASP A 375 -22.18 7.78 17.67
N VAL A 376 -22.82 8.73 16.98
CA VAL A 376 -22.17 9.55 15.95
C VAL A 376 -21.03 10.39 16.55
N ARG A 377 -21.25 11.00 17.71
CA ARG A 377 -20.18 11.77 18.41
C ARG A 377 -18.99 10.89 18.76
N LYS A 378 -19.24 9.69 19.29
CA LYS A 378 -18.19 8.72 19.61
C LYS A 378 -17.40 8.31 18.36
N SER A 379 -18.10 7.99 17.27
CA SER A 379 -17.47 7.65 15.98
C SER A 379 -16.62 8.79 15.42
N LEU A 380 -17.10 10.03 15.54
CA LEU A 380 -16.37 11.23 15.11
C LEU A 380 -15.09 11.43 15.94
N ASP A 381 -15.16 11.23 17.27
CA ASP A 381 -14.00 11.31 18.16
C ASP A 381 -12.99 10.20 17.86
N ASP A 382 -13.44 8.97 17.62
CA ASP A 382 -12.57 7.85 17.23
C ASP A 382 -11.88 8.12 15.88
N MET A 383 -12.61 8.63 14.89
CA MET A 383 -12.03 9.06 13.61
C MET A 383 -11.04 10.21 13.77
N ARG A 384 -11.32 11.17 14.65
CA ARG A 384 -10.42 12.29 14.94
C ARG A 384 -9.14 11.81 15.62
N ILE A 385 -9.23 10.89 16.58
CA ILE A 385 -8.07 10.29 17.25
C ILE A 385 -7.20 9.55 16.21
N MET A 386 -7.83 8.74 15.36
CA MET A 386 -7.16 8.04 14.26
C MET A 386 -6.46 9.03 13.31
N HIS A 387 -7.17 10.06 12.83
CA HIS A 387 -6.60 11.05 11.91
C HIS A 387 -5.42 11.83 12.52
N VAL A 388 -5.48 12.15 13.81
CA VAL A 388 -4.37 12.78 14.55
C VAL A 388 -3.17 11.82 14.66
N GLN A 389 -3.40 10.53 14.86
CA GLN A 389 -2.33 9.53 14.88
C GLN A 389 -1.70 9.32 13.48
N TYR A 390 -2.52 9.26 12.42
CA TYR A 390 -2.05 9.19 11.03
C TYR A 390 -1.22 10.42 10.63
N ALA A 391 -1.68 11.63 10.98
CA ALA A 391 -0.93 12.85 10.73
C ALA A 391 0.42 12.90 11.48
N LYS A 392 0.50 12.30 12.67
CA LYS A 392 1.76 12.18 13.43
C LYS A 392 2.72 11.16 12.80
N ALA A 393 2.22 10.01 12.33
CA ALA A 393 3.03 9.01 11.64
C ALA A 393 3.63 9.58 10.33
N HIS A 394 2.79 10.24 9.52
CA HIS A 394 3.21 10.86 8.26
C HIS A 394 4.30 11.94 8.44
N LYS A 395 4.25 12.71 9.54
CA LYS A 395 5.30 13.69 9.88
C LYS A 395 6.65 13.03 10.17
N VAL A 396 6.65 11.89 10.86
CA VAL A 396 7.87 11.14 11.21
C VAL A 396 8.50 10.55 9.96
N ASP A 397 7.71 9.96 9.07
CA ASP A 397 8.18 9.38 7.81
C ASP A 397 8.77 10.42 6.86
N LEU A 398 8.12 11.59 6.75
CA LEU A 398 8.64 12.70 5.94
C LEU A 398 9.96 13.26 6.49
N CYS A 399 10.10 13.37 7.81
CA CYS A 399 11.35 13.80 8.42
C CYS A 399 12.44 12.74 8.24
N ARG A 400 12.11 11.44 8.28
CA ARG A 400 13.04 10.37 7.90
C ARG A 400 13.53 10.51 6.48
N TRP A 401 12.61 10.65 5.53
CA TRP A 401 12.94 10.86 4.12
C TRP A 401 13.86 12.07 3.93
N LEU A 402 13.56 13.17 4.62
CA LEU A 402 14.38 14.38 4.55
C LEU A 402 15.81 14.16 5.08
N MET A 403 15.97 13.46 6.21
CA MET A 403 17.29 13.14 6.77
C MET A 403 18.11 12.19 5.88
N GLU A 404 17.45 11.34 5.10
CA GLU A 404 18.11 10.44 4.14
C GLU A 404 18.56 11.18 2.86
N ASN A 405 17.85 12.24 2.47
CA ASN A 405 18.04 12.92 1.18
C ASN A 405 18.75 14.28 1.25
N LEU A 406 18.72 14.99 2.39
CA LEU A 406 19.44 16.26 2.57
C LEU A 406 20.97 16.17 2.63
N PRO A 407 21.60 15.16 3.29
CA PRO A 407 23.05 15.16 3.44
C PRO A 407 23.75 14.86 2.11
N TYR A 408 24.26 15.90 1.45
CA TYR A 408 25.17 15.78 0.30
C TYR A 408 26.54 15.35 0.82
N ILE A 409 26.94 14.10 0.58
CA ILE A 409 28.26 13.61 0.99
C ILE A 409 29.30 13.99 -0.07
N THR A 410 30.45 14.48 0.38
CA THR A 410 31.68 14.47 -0.40
C THR A 410 32.18 13.03 -0.60
N ARG A 411 33.02 12.77 -1.62
CA ARG A 411 33.53 11.42 -1.97
C ARG A 411 34.12 10.60 -0.81
N ASN A 412 34.52 11.24 0.30
CA ASN A 412 35.19 10.61 1.46
C ASN A 412 34.36 10.63 2.75
N GLY A 413 33.06 10.99 2.72
CA GLY A 413 32.27 11.09 3.94
C GLY A 413 31.74 9.75 4.48
N PRO A 414 31.13 9.78 5.68
CA PRO A 414 30.65 8.59 6.36
C PRO A 414 29.61 7.82 5.54
N LYS A 415 29.72 6.48 5.55
CA LYS A 415 28.87 5.60 4.72
C LYS A 415 27.45 5.42 5.28
N ASN A 416 27.26 5.52 6.60
CA ASN A 416 25.95 5.28 7.22
C ASN A 416 25.08 6.56 7.28
N ALA A 417 23.76 6.40 7.20
CA ALA A 417 22.80 7.52 7.16
C ALA A 417 22.76 8.33 8.47
N ASN A 418 22.96 7.67 9.61
CA ASN A 418 22.95 8.31 10.93
C ASN A 418 24.13 9.28 11.11
N GLU A 419 25.35 8.88 10.78
CA GLU A 419 26.53 9.73 10.87
C GLU A 419 26.49 10.86 9.86
N ARG A 420 26.00 10.60 8.64
CA ARG A 420 25.75 11.65 7.65
C ARG A 420 24.83 12.73 8.21
N TRP A 421 23.70 12.34 8.79
CA TRP A 421 22.75 13.26 9.39
C TRP A 421 23.38 14.02 10.55
N ARG A 422 24.07 13.33 11.46
CA ARG A 422 24.73 13.94 12.61
C ARG A 422 25.76 14.99 12.20
N LEU A 423 26.55 14.69 11.15
CA LEU A 423 27.53 15.61 10.59
C LEU A 423 26.84 16.81 9.94
N PHE A 424 25.85 16.55 9.08
CA PHE A 424 25.05 17.56 8.41
C PHE A 424 24.37 18.51 9.41
N TRP A 425 23.74 17.95 10.44
CA TRP A 425 23.13 18.69 11.54
C TRP A 425 24.14 19.59 12.23
N SER A 426 25.30 19.04 12.63
CA SER A 426 26.34 19.79 13.34
C SER A 426 26.87 20.96 12.51
N VAL A 427 27.06 20.77 11.20
CA VAL A 427 27.49 21.83 10.29
C VAL A 427 26.45 22.95 10.20
N ASN A 428 25.18 22.59 9.98
CA ASN A 428 24.09 23.56 9.84
C ASN A 428 23.76 24.26 11.15
N TRP A 429 23.79 23.55 12.27
CA TRP A 429 23.62 24.10 13.62
C TRP A 429 24.70 25.15 13.89
N ASN A 430 25.97 24.82 13.69
CA ASN A 430 27.07 25.76 13.90
C ASN A 430 27.05 26.93 12.91
N ALA A 431 26.59 26.73 11.68
CA ALA A 431 26.43 27.79 10.69
C ALA A 431 25.28 28.74 11.06
N CYS A 432 24.14 28.20 11.48
CA CYS A 432 22.97 28.96 11.91
C CYS A 432 23.28 29.76 13.20
N ARG A 433 23.96 29.15 14.17
CA ARG A 433 24.39 29.81 15.42
C ARG A 433 25.33 31.00 15.17
N ARG A 434 26.29 30.83 14.25
CA ARG A 434 27.28 31.87 13.93
C ARG A 434 26.70 33.02 13.10
N LYS A 435 25.88 32.70 12.08
CA LYS A 435 25.39 33.68 11.10
C LYS A 435 23.99 34.22 11.41
N GLN A 436 23.36 33.74 12.48
CA GLN A 436 21.99 34.09 12.89
C GLN A 436 20.99 34.09 11.72
N LEU A 437 20.92 32.97 11.02
CA LEU A 437 20.11 32.85 9.81
C LEU A 437 18.62 32.82 10.13
N LYS A 438 17.97 33.98 10.25
CA LYS A 438 16.55 34.13 10.66
C LYS A 438 15.53 33.30 9.85
N LYS A 439 15.86 32.95 8.59
CA LYS A 439 15.00 32.13 7.70
C LYS A 439 15.38 30.63 7.69
N HIS A 440 16.36 30.22 8.48
CA HIS A 440 16.84 28.84 8.51
C HIS A 440 15.94 27.97 9.41
N PRO A 441 15.68 26.70 9.07
CA PRO A 441 14.85 25.80 9.87
C PRO A 441 15.25 25.72 11.34
N LEU A 442 16.56 25.74 11.62
CA LEU A 442 17.12 25.63 12.98
C LEU A 442 17.05 26.93 13.80
N TRP A 443 16.64 28.06 13.22
CA TRP A 443 16.69 29.36 13.89
C TRP A 443 15.91 29.38 15.22
N ALA A 444 14.71 28.81 15.22
CA ALA A 444 13.85 28.75 16.41
C ALA A 444 14.40 27.83 17.52
N LEU A 445 15.38 26.96 17.22
CA LEU A 445 15.93 25.97 18.15
C LEU A 445 17.29 26.38 18.71
N ILE A 446 18.02 27.28 18.04
CA ILE A 446 19.45 27.51 18.23
C ILE A 446 19.85 28.05 19.60
N HIS A 447 18.89 28.57 20.35
CA HIS A 447 19.08 29.17 21.68
C HIS A 447 19.13 28.15 22.82
N ASP A 448 18.74 26.89 22.57
CA ASP A 448 18.72 25.85 23.60
C ASP A 448 19.50 24.62 23.13
N GLN A 449 20.57 24.31 23.86
CA GLN A 449 21.51 23.23 23.53
C GLN A 449 20.85 21.85 23.58
N LYS A 450 19.72 21.68 24.29
CA LYS A 450 19.02 20.39 24.33
C LYS A 450 18.53 19.96 22.94
N TYR A 451 18.14 20.91 22.09
CA TYR A 451 17.69 20.61 20.73
C TYR A 451 18.85 20.24 19.79
N ASP A 452 20.09 20.65 20.10
CA ASP A 452 21.28 20.16 19.38
C ASP A 452 21.48 18.66 19.63
N LYS A 453 21.38 18.24 20.90
CA LYS A 453 21.49 16.83 21.28
C LYS A 453 20.38 16.00 20.63
N VAL A 454 19.13 16.47 20.74
CA VAL A 454 17.97 15.81 20.13
C VAL A 454 18.10 15.74 18.62
N GLY A 455 18.53 16.81 17.95
CA GLY A 455 18.72 16.84 16.50
C GLY A 455 19.80 15.89 15.99
N LYS A 456 20.93 15.78 16.71
CA LYS A 456 22.02 14.84 16.40
C LYS A 456 21.60 13.38 16.53
N ASP A 457 20.73 13.07 17.49
CA ASP A 457 20.23 11.72 17.75
C ASP A 457 18.85 11.46 17.13
N LEU A 458 18.32 12.42 16.36
CA LEU A 458 16.98 12.36 15.78
C LEU A 458 16.83 11.17 14.83
N PHE A 459 17.83 10.92 13.99
CA PHE A 459 17.84 9.77 13.09
C PHE A 459 17.74 8.46 13.86
N THR A 460 18.51 8.29 14.94
CA THR A 460 18.47 7.10 15.79
C THR A 460 17.12 6.99 16.52
N THR A 461 16.58 8.11 17.00
CA THR A 461 15.30 8.18 17.72
C THR A 461 14.13 7.82 16.80
N MET A 462 14.11 8.33 15.57
CA MET A 462 13.05 8.03 14.60
C MET A 462 13.19 6.61 14.03
N ASN A 463 14.42 6.15 13.77
CA ASN A 463 14.66 4.77 13.35
C ASN A 463 14.23 3.79 14.46
N GLY A 464 14.54 4.08 15.73
CA GLY A 464 14.07 3.29 16.88
C GLY A 464 12.55 3.31 17.04
N LYS A 465 11.89 4.46 16.82
CA LYS A 465 10.41 4.57 16.84
C LYS A 465 9.73 3.78 15.72
N ILE A 466 10.33 3.74 14.53
CA ILE A 466 9.78 3.02 13.37
C ILE A 466 10.02 1.51 13.50
N HIS A 467 11.14 1.10 14.11
CA HIS A 467 11.51 -0.32 14.27
C HIS A 467 11.18 -0.91 15.65
N GLY A 468 10.60 -0.12 16.56
CA GLY A 468 10.20 -0.57 17.89
C GLY A 468 8.99 -1.50 17.80
N TYR A 469 9.19 -2.78 18.08
CA TYR A 469 8.12 -3.78 18.12
C TYR A 469 7.07 -3.42 19.18
N GLY A 470 5.82 -3.23 18.76
CA GLY A 470 4.59 -3.38 19.57
C GLY A 470 4.29 -2.34 20.66
N THR A 471 5.28 -1.82 21.40
CA THR A 471 5.06 -0.96 22.57
C THR A 471 5.28 0.54 22.32
N ASP A 472 6.08 0.92 21.32
CA ASP A 472 6.50 2.34 21.13
C ASP A 472 5.85 3.07 19.95
N ILE A 473 5.18 2.33 19.06
CA ILE A 473 4.54 2.84 17.83
C ILE A 473 3.38 3.80 18.16
N GLY A 474 2.77 3.69 19.36
CA GLY A 474 1.70 4.58 19.84
C GLY A 474 2.13 5.61 20.89
N ASN A 475 3.34 5.51 21.44
CA ASN A 475 3.78 6.42 22.51
C ASN A 475 4.02 7.83 21.94
N PRO A 476 3.57 8.90 22.61
CA PRO A 476 3.86 10.25 22.17
C PRO A 476 5.37 10.48 22.13
N LEU A 477 5.84 11.23 21.12
CA LEU A 477 7.21 11.71 21.10
C LEU A 477 7.42 12.67 22.27
N SER A 478 8.63 12.71 22.81
CA SER A 478 8.98 13.73 23.80
C SER A 478 8.77 15.12 23.19
N VAL A 479 8.38 16.09 24.01
CA VAL A 479 8.07 17.46 23.57
C VAL A 479 9.27 18.06 22.83
N GLU A 480 10.48 17.70 23.24
CA GLU A 480 11.72 18.13 22.61
C GLU A 480 11.92 17.55 21.22
N VAL A 481 11.66 16.25 21.03
CA VAL A 481 11.73 15.59 19.71
C VAL A 481 10.68 16.14 18.77
N GLN A 482 9.46 16.35 19.26
CA GLN A 482 8.38 16.92 18.46
C GLN A 482 8.73 18.34 17.96
N LYS A 483 9.29 19.19 18.84
CA LYS A 483 9.74 20.54 18.46
C LYS A 483 10.85 20.53 17.41
N VAL A 484 11.77 19.56 17.47
CA VAL A 484 12.81 19.41 16.45
C VAL A 484 12.21 18.98 15.11
N ILE A 485 11.30 18.00 15.12
CA ILE A 485 10.57 17.54 13.94
C ILE A 485 9.80 18.69 13.28
N ASP A 486 9.05 19.46 14.06
CA ASP A 486 8.25 20.56 13.53
C ASP A 486 9.13 21.67 12.91
N ALA A 487 10.34 21.88 13.42
CA ALA A 487 11.28 22.84 12.86
C ALA A 487 11.88 22.39 11.52
N ILE A 488 12.20 21.10 11.39
CA ILE A 488 12.85 20.56 10.18
C ILE A 488 11.89 20.05 9.12
N MET A 489 10.59 19.96 9.43
CA MET A 489 9.58 19.47 8.52
C MET A 489 9.70 20.13 7.14
N PRO A 490 9.57 19.37 6.04
CA PRO A 490 9.65 19.94 4.69
C PRO A 490 8.65 21.08 4.50
N ALA A 491 9.04 22.14 3.78
CA ALA A 491 8.22 23.33 3.56
C ALA A 491 6.94 23.00 2.77
N ASP A 492 7.04 22.05 1.83
CA ASP A 492 5.94 21.60 0.97
C ASP A 492 5.22 20.36 1.53
N TYR A 493 5.05 20.27 2.86
CA TYR A 493 4.49 19.08 3.54
C TYR A 493 3.06 18.70 3.10
N MET A 494 2.30 19.65 2.54
CA MET A 494 0.94 19.43 2.02
C MET A 494 0.91 18.95 0.56
N SER A 495 2.06 18.86 -0.11
CA SER A 495 2.17 18.41 -1.50
C SER A 495 2.46 16.91 -1.58
N LYS A 496 2.06 16.25 -2.68
CA LYS A 496 2.19 14.79 -2.86
C LYS A 496 3.63 14.25 -2.76
N ALA A 497 4.66 15.10 -2.90
CA ALA A 497 6.06 14.73 -2.70
C ALA A 497 6.91 15.97 -2.35
N PRO A 498 7.73 15.96 -1.29
CA PRO A 498 8.59 17.08 -0.95
C PRO A 498 9.65 17.33 -2.04
N ASN A 499 9.82 18.59 -2.45
CA ASN A 499 10.81 18.95 -3.47
C ASN A 499 12.20 19.09 -2.83
N ILE A 500 13.09 18.12 -3.11
CA ILE A 500 14.45 18.11 -2.56
C ILE A 500 15.28 19.34 -2.95
N ASN A 501 15.04 19.93 -4.13
CA ASN A 501 15.76 21.11 -4.59
C ASN A 501 15.30 22.37 -3.83
N SER A 502 14.01 22.46 -3.50
CA SER A 502 13.48 23.52 -2.64
C SER A 502 14.05 23.41 -1.22
N GLU A 503 14.15 22.19 -0.69
CA GLU A 503 14.74 21.95 0.62
C GLU A 503 16.24 22.28 0.65
N LYS A 504 17.03 21.86 -0.34
CA LYS A 504 18.45 22.27 -0.43
C LYS A 504 18.63 23.79 -0.37
N LYS A 505 17.79 24.55 -1.09
CA LYS A 505 17.79 26.03 -1.03
C LYS A 505 17.43 26.57 0.35
N ARG A 506 16.43 25.98 1.01
CA ARG A 506 15.98 26.37 2.37
C ARG A 506 17.06 26.13 3.42
N TRP A 507 17.80 25.03 3.27
CA TRP A 507 18.95 24.67 4.10
C TRP A 507 20.26 25.37 3.67
N LYS A 508 20.22 26.17 2.59
CA LYS A 508 21.37 26.90 2.03
C LYS A 508 22.56 26.00 1.66
N ILE A 509 22.25 24.84 1.08
CA ILE A 509 23.19 23.86 0.53
C ILE A 509 23.42 24.15 -0.95
#